data_AF-A0AAN9AEX4-F1
#
_entry.id   AF-A0AAN9AEX4-F1
#
_cell.length_a   1.000
_cell.length_b   1.000
_cell.length_c   1.000
_cell.angle_alpha   90.00
_cell.angle_beta   90.00
_cell.angle_gamma   90.00
#
_symmetry.space_group_name_H-M   'P 1'
#
loop_
_entity.id
_entity.type
_entity.pdbx_description
1 polymer ?
#
loop_
_entity_poly.entity_id
_entity_poly.type
_entity_poly.pdbx_seq_one_letter_code
_entity_poly.pdbx_strand_id
1 'polypeptide(L)'
;MFELSDDFFASLNLTRMPDSFWENSLLEKPEDRNVNCHPSAFDFCNGKDFRIKQCTIVNMEDLVVAHHEMGHIQYYLQYKDLPIAYREGANPGFHEAVGDTLALSVATPKHLHKIGLLETLNEDEEANINFLLETAINKIVFLPFAFVMATWRWRVFDGTYGERDWNCGWWDLRYEIQGVKPPVTRTEEDFDPAAKYHVAINKEYIKYFVSYIFQFQFHKALCLKAGEYNPNDPTKPLHKCDIYQSTEAGNALG
;
A
#
# COMPACT_ATOMS: atom_id res chain seq x y z
N MET A 1 -5.35 -6.69 -14.97
CA MET A 1 -4.99 -6.33 -13.57
C MET A 1 -5.95 -5.29 -13.00
N PHE A 2 -6.03 -4.09 -13.57
CA PHE A 2 -6.96 -3.06 -13.09
C PHE A 2 -8.43 -3.47 -13.16
N GLU A 3 -8.87 -4.15 -14.23
CA GLU A 3 -10.26 -4.67 -14.30
C GLU A 3 -10.56 -5.69 -13.19
N LEU A 4 -9.59 -6.56 -12.85
CA LEU A 4 -9.73 -7.50 -11.75
C LEU A 4 -9.85 -6.77 -10.40
N SER A 5 -9.10 -5.68 -10.24
CA SER A 5 -9.21 -4.84 -9.05
C SER A 5 -10.54 -4.08 -9.01
N ASP A 6 -11.03 -3.52 -10.11
CA ASP A 6 -12.36 -2.91 -10.19
C ASP A 6 -13.47 -3.92 -9.82
N ASP A 7 -13.34 -5.17 -10.28
CA ASP A 7 -14.26 -6.24 -9.93
C ASP A 7 -14.19 -6.61 -8.45
N PHE A 8 -13.00 -6.59 -7.86
CA PHE A 8 -12.81 -6.72 -6.41
C PHE A 8 -13.61 -5.66 -5.65
N PHE A 9 -13.44 -4.38 -5.97
CA PHE A 9 -14.18 -3.29 -5.31
C PHE A 9 -15.68 -3.42 -5.51
N ALA A 10 -16.13 -3.70 -6.72
CA ALA A 10 -17.55 -3.85 -7.01
C ALA A 10 -18.19 -5.04 -6.28
N SER A 11 -17.44 -6.13 -6.08
CA SER A 11 -17.90 -7.28 -5.30
C SER A 11 -18.22 -6.93 -3.84
N LEU A 12 -17.57 -5.88 -3.33
CA LEU A 12 -17.80 -5.32 -2.00
C LEU A 12 -18.97 -4.33 -1.96
N ASN A 13 -19.74 -4.18 -3.04
CA ASN A 13 -20.76 -3.12 -3.17
C ASN A 13 -20.17 -1.69 -3.14
N LEU A 14 -18.91 -1.55 -3.56
CA LEU A 14 -18.26 -0.24 -3.72
C LEU A 14 -18.40 0.28 -5.15
N THR A 15 -18.13 1.57 -5.33
CA THR A 15 -18.29 2.29 -6.61
C THR A 15 -17.35 1.76 -7.69
N ARG A 16 -17.88 1.32 -8.82
CA ARG A 16 -17.10 1.00 -10.04
C ARG A 16 -16.30 2.22 -10.53
N MET A 17 -15.15 1.98 -11.14
CA MET A 17 -14.35 3.03 -11.78
C MET A 17 -15.14 3.71 -12.90
N PRO A 18 -15.16 5.06 -12.97
CA PRO A 18 -15.87 5.79 -14.02
C PRO A 18 -15.16 5.63 -15.38
N ASP A 19 -15.87 5.79 -16.49
CA ASP A 19 -15.31 5.67 -17.85
C ASP A 19 -14.07 6.57 -18.05
N SER A 20 -14.10 7.79 -17.49
CA SER A 20 -12.98 8.72 -17.54
C SER A 20 -11.70 8.20 -16.90
N PHE A 21 -11.78 7.30 -15.92
CA PHE A 21 -10.61 6.64 -15.33
C PHE A 21 -9.90 5.77 -16.38
N TRP A 22 -10.65 4.94 -17.11
CA TRP A 22 -10.11 4.04 -18.12
C TRP A 22 -9.56 4.80 -19.33
N GLU A 23 -10.25 5.86 -19.75
CA GLU A 23 -9.86 6.68 -20.90
C GLU A 23 -8.58 7.49 -20.65
N ASN A 24 -8.38 7.98 -19.42
CA ASN A 24 -7.36 8.99 -19.12
C ASN A 24 -6.22 8.52 -18.21
N SER A 25 -6.29 7.33 -17.62
CA SER A 25 -5.20 6.78 -16.82
C SER A 25 -4.04 6.28 -17.69
N LEU A 26 -2.83 6.35 -17.14
CA LEU A 26 -1.65 5.75 -17.72
C LEU A 26 -1.39 4.44 -16.97
N LEU A 27 -1.82 3.33 -17.56
CA LEU A 27 -1.72 1.98 -16.97
C LEU A 27 -0.55 1.18 -17.54
N GLU A 28 0.09 1.67 -18.60
CA GLU A 28 1.27 1.07 -19.22
C GLU A 28 2.31 2.15 -19.52
N LYS A 29 3.59 1.77 -19.55
CA LYS A 29 4.66 2.72 -19.86
C LYS A 29 4.57 3.13 -21.34
N PRO A 30 4.45 4.44 -21.66
CA PRO A 30 4.46 4.91 -23.04
C PRO A 30 5.83 4.72 -23.69
N GLU A 31 5.84 4.39 -24.98
CA GLU A 31 7.07 4.26 -25.78
C GLU A 31 7.56 5.61 -26.33
N ASP A 32 6.66 6.60 -26.47
CA ASP A 32 6.92 7.88 -27.14
C ASP A 32 7.57 8.93 -26.23
N ARG A 33 7.58 8.74 -24.92
CA ARG A 33 8.04 9.75 -23.96
C ARG A 33 8.52 9.17 -22.64
N ASN A 34 9.37 9.93 -21.96
CA ASN A 34 9.75 9.64 -20.58
C ASN A 34 8.63 10.05 -19.62
N VAL A 35 8.31 9.17 -18.69
CA VAL A 35 7.36 9.41 -17.61
C VAL A 35 7.94 8.97 -16.28
N ASN A 36 7.49 9.59 -15.20
CA ASN A 36 7.77 9.09 -13.87
C ASN A 36 6.94 7.81 -13.64
N CYS A 37 7.62 6.66 -13.54
CA CYS A 37 6.97 5.36 -13.38
C CYS A 37 6.59 5.00 -11.94
N HIS A 38 6.88 5.85 -10.96
CA HIS A 38 6.41 5.60 -9.60
C HIS A 38 4.87 5.60 -9.58
N PRO A 39 4.21 4.53 -9.08
CA PRO A 39 2.76 4.46 -8.97
C PRO A 39 2.19 5.67 -8.22
N SER A 40 1.02 6.13 -8.67
CA SER A 40 0.35 7.29 -8.09
C SER A 40 -1.09 7.37 -8.59
N ALA A 41 -2.00 7.65 -7.66
CA ALA A 41 -3.40 7.98 -7.91
C ALA A 41 -3.64 9.49 -7.79
N PHE A 42 -4.62 10.00 -8.54
CA PHE A 42 -4.92 11.42 -8.67
C PHE A 42 -6.43 11.67 -8.57
N ASP A 43 -6.80 12.62 -7.71
CA ASP A 43 -8.09 13.31 -7.74
C ASP A 43 -7.90 14.69 -8.39
N PHE A 44 -8.69 14.99 -9.43
CA PHE A 44 -8.69 16.29 -10.10
C PHE A 44 -9.61 17.32 -9.42
N CYS A 45 -10.17 16.98 -8.27
CA CYS A 45 -10.98 17.82 -7.38
C CYS A 45 -12.27 18.35 -8.02
N ASN A 46 -12.69 17.80 -9.16
CA ASN A 46 -13.90 18.22 -9.89
C ASN A 46 -15.10 17.27 -9.64
N GLY A 47 -14.92 16.23 -8.82
CA GLY A 47 -15.94 15.23 -8.49
C GLY A 47 -16.27 14.24 -9.60
N LYS A 48 -15.48 14.23 -10.69
CA LYS A 48 -15.72 13.43 -11.89
C LYS A 48 -14.49 12.68 -12.38
N ASP A 49 -13.31 13.29 -12.30
CA ASP A 49 -12.09 12.83 -12.94
C ASP A 49 -11.07 12.35 -11.91
N PHE A 50 -10.75 11.06 -12.00
CA PHE A 50 -9.84 10.33 -11.12
C PHE A 50 -8.97 9.43 -11.99
N ARG A 51 -7.66 9.38 -11.72
CA ARG A 51 -6.72 8.69 -12.62
C ARG A 51 -5.60 8.00 -11.87
N ILE A 52 -5.06 6.94 -12.46
CA ILE A 52 -3.79 6.33 -12.04
C ILE A 52 -2.71 6.60 -13.09
N LYS A 53 -1.48 6.73 -12.61
CA LYS A 53 -0.27 6.68 -13.44
C LYS A 53 0.68 5.63 -12.87
N GLN A 54 0.68 4.45 -13.47
CA GLN A 54 1.53 3.31 -13.14
C GLN A 54 2.11 2.70 -14.42
N CYS A 55 3.42 2.45 -14.43
CA CYS A 55 4.07 1.72 -15.52
C CYS A 55 3.95 0.21 -15.28
N THR A 56 2.75 -0.34 -15.41
CA THR A 56 2.45 -1.71 -14.96
C THR A 56 3.14 -2.76 -15.82
N ILE A 57 3.66 -3.80 -15.17
CA ILE A 57 4.19 -5.02 -15.77
C ILE A 57 3.47 -6.24 -15.20
N VAL A 58 3.48 -7.35 -15.95
CA VAL A 58 2.71 -8.56 -15.56
C VAL A 58 3.49 -9.39 -14.53
N ASN A 59 3.29 -9.11 -13.25
CA ASN A 59 3.76 -9.91 -12.12
C ASN A 59 2.84 -9.75 -10.88
N MET A 60 3.12 -10.49 -9.80
CA MET A 60 2.33 -10.43 -8.56
C MET A 60 2.46 -9.10 -7.81
N GLU A 61 3.65 -8.49 -7.81
CA GLU A 61 3.91 -7.21 -7.16
C GLU A 61 3.00 -6.11 -7.73
N ASP A 62 2.97 -5.99 -9.06
CA ASP A 62 2.19 -5.00 -9.77
C ASP A 62 0.68 -5.27 -9.71
N LEU A 63 0.26 -6.53 -9.55
CA LEU A 63 -1.13 -6.86 -9.24
C LEU A 63 -1.54 -6.27 -7.88
N VAL A 64 -0.68 -6.42 -6.87
CA VAL A 64 -0.92 -5.87 -5.53
C VAL A 64 -0.88 -4.35 -5.55
N VAL A 65 0.09 -3.75 -6.25
CA VAL A 65 0.19 -2.29 -6.43
C VAL A 65 -1.04 -1.73 -7.14
N ALA A 66 -1.57 -2.42 -8.17
CA ALA A 66 -2.79 -1.98 -8.84
C ALA A 66 -3.98 -1.90 -7.87
N HIS A 67 -4.12 -2.87 -6.96
CA HIS A 67 -5.15 -2.83 -5.92
C HIS A 67 -4.92 -1.72 -4.89
N HIS A 68 -3.66 -1.48 -4.52
CA HIS A 68 -3.29 -0.37 -3.62
C HIS A 68 -3.70 0.98 -4.22
N GLU A 69 -3.29 1.27 -5.45
CA GLU A 69 -3.58 2.54 -6.13
C GLU A 69 -5.08 2.68 -6.42
N MET A 70 -5.77 1.61 -6.80
CA MET A 70 -7.22 1.65 -6.96
C MET A 70 -7.96 1.86 -5.63
N GLY A 71 -7.38 1.46 -4.50
CA GLY A 71 -7.90 1.82 -3.18
C GLY A 71 -7.87 3.32 -2.90
N HIS A 72 -6.84 4.03 -3.39
CA HIS A 72 -6.84 5.49 -3.35
C HIS A 72 -7.97 6.07 -4.21
N ILE A 73 -8.18 5.56 -5.42
CA ILE A 73 -9.28 6.00 -6.29
C ILE A 73 -10.63 5.74 -5.63
N GLN A 74 -10.80 4.58 -5.00
CA GLN A 74 -12.01 4.25 -4.27
C GLN A 74 -12.29 5.25 -3.15
N TYR A 75 -11.26 5.65 -2.41
CA TYR A 75 -11.41 6.62 -1.35
C TYR A 75 -11.79 8.01 -1.90
N TYR A 76 -11.16 8.43 -3.01
CA TYR A 76 -11.55 9.64 -3.74
C TYR A 76 -13.04 9.61 -4.11
N LEU A 77 -13.51 8.49 -4.65
CA LEU A 77 -14.91 8.32 -5.04
C LEU A 77 -15.88 8.41 -3.86
N GLN A 78 -15.49 7.95 -2.65
CA GLN A 78 -16.37 8.00 -1.47
C GLN A 78 -16.56 9.43 -0.94
N TYR A 79 -15.51 10.25 -0.91
CA TYR A 79 -15.62 11.61 -0.36
C TYR A 79 -15.80 12.70 -1.42
N LYS A 80 -15.95 12.34 -2.70
CA LYS A 80 -16.04 13.30 -3.83
C LYS A 80 -17.16 14.32 -3.72
N ASP A 81 -18.19 14.08 -2.91
CA ASP A 81 -19.34 14.99 -2.75
C ASP A 81 -19.19 15.91 -1.51
N LEU A 82 -18.13 15.74 -0.72
CA LEU A 82 -17.80 16.64 0.38
C LEU A 82 -17.28 18.00 -0.13
N PRO A 83 -17.27 19.06 0.70
CA PRO A 83 -16.53 20.28 0.40
C PRO A 83 -15.04 19.98 0.16
N ILE A 84 -14.38 20.74 -0.73
CA ILE A 84 -12.98 20.52 -1.12
C ILE A 84 -12.05 20.37 0.09
N ALA A 85 -12.27 21.15 1.16
CA ALA A 85 -11.47 21.08 2.38
C ALA A 85 -11.56 19.75 3.15
N TYR A 86 -12.55 18.90 2.84
CA TYR A 86 -12.75 17.58 3.43
C TYR A 86 -12.52 16.43 2.43
N ARG A 87 -12.03 16.72 1.22
CA ARG A 87 -11.67 15.71 0.21
C ARG A 87 -10.24 15.23 0.38
N GLU A 88 -9.97 14.70 1.57
CA GLU A 88 -8.69 14.09 1.92
C GLU A 88 -8.97 12.96 2.93
N GLY A 89 -8.02 12.04 3.09
CA GLY A 89 -8.11 11.00 4.10
C GLY A 89 -8.17 11.60 5.51
N ALA A 90 -8.81 10.90 6.45
CA ALA A 90 -8.93 11.35 7.85
C ALA A 90 -7.56 11.72 8.48
N ASN A 91 -6.51 11.03 8.06
CA ASN A 91 -5.13 11.47 8.11
C ASN A 91 -4.36 10.77 6.96
N PRO A 92 -3.11 11.16 6.66
CA PRO A 92 -2.33 10.54 5.58
C PRO A 92 -2.19 9.01 5.69
N GLY A 93 -2.13 8.46 6.91
CA GLY A 93 -2.04 7.02 7.14
C GLY A 93 -3.33 6.25 6.82
N PHE A 94 -4.50 6.89 6.95
CA PHE A 94 -5.77 6.29 6.49
C PHE A 94 -5.78 6.08 4.98
N HIS A 95 -5.28 7.06 4.22
CA HIS A 95 -5.31 7.00 2.76
C HIS A 95 -4.50 5.82 2.20
N GLU A 96 -3.33 5.60 2.77
CA GLU A 96 -2.44 4.48 2.49
C GLU A 96 -3.01 3.14 2.98
N ALA A 97 -3.66 3.13 4.14
CA ALA A 97 -4.20 1.91 4.73
C ALA A 97 -5.38 1.33 3.94
N VAL A 98 -6.23 2.16 3.34
CA VAL A 98 -7.37 1.68 2.53
C VAL A 98 -6.89 0.81 1.36
N GLY A 99 -5.88 1.26 0.61
CA GLY A 99 -5.31 0.47 -0.49
C GLY A 99 -4.65 -0.82 0.01
N ASP A 100 -3.84 -0.72 1.06
CA ASP A 100 -3.11 -1.86 1.61
C ASP A 100 -3.99 -2.93 2.28
N THR A 101 -5.12 -2.54 2.88
CA THR A 101 -6.05 -3.49 3.52
C THR A 101 -6.62 -4.49 2.51
N LEU A 102 -6.86 -4.06 1.28
CA LEU A 102 -7.43 -4.91 0.24
C LEU A 102 -6.36 -5.81 -0.38
N ALA A 103 -5.16 -5.27 -0.56
CA ALA A 103 -3.98 -6.04 -0.94
C ALA A 103 -3.74 -7.26 -0.03
N LEU A 104 -4.04 -7.17 1.27
CA LEU A 104 -3.94 -8.30 2.20
C LEU A 104 -4.88 -9.45 1.85
N SER A 105 -6.12 -9.19 1.40
CA SER A 105 -7.03 -10.25 0.95
C SER A 105 -6.65 -10.80 -0.42
N VAL A 106 -6.25 -9.92 -1.34
CA VAL A 106 -5.86 -10.29 -2.72
C VAL A 106 -4.65 -11.22 -2.74
N ALA A 107 -3.69 -10.99 -1.84
CA ALA A 107 -2.47 -11.79 -1.74
C ALA A 107 -2.69 -13.20 -1.14
N THR A 108 -3.87 -13.51 -0.59
CA THR A 108 -4.10 -14.82 0.03
C THR A 108 -4.15 -15.93 -1.02
N PRO A 109 -3.62 -17.14 -0.70
CA PRO A 109 -3.77 -18.31 -1.58
C PRO A 109 -5.23 -18.62 -1.91
N LYS A 110 -6.14 -18.41 -0.95
CA LYS A 110 -7.59 -18.57 -1.13
C LYS A 110 -8.12 -17.66 -2.23
N HIS A 111 -7.76 -16.38 -2.23
CA HIS A 111 -8.18 -15.44 -3.26
C HIS A 111 -7.57 -15.79 -4.61
N LEU A 112 -6.24 -15.99 -4.67
CA LEU A 112 -5.53 -16.35 -5.90
C LEU A 112 -6.09 -17.61 -6.56
N HIS A 113 -6.48 -18.61 -5.77
CA HIS A 113 -7.15 -19.81 -6.28
C HIS A 113 -8.53 -19.50 -6.84
N LYS A 114 -9.33 -18.69 -6.14
CA LYS A 114 -10.68 -18.28 -6.57
C LYS A 114 -10.68 -17.54 -7.91
N ILE A 115 -9.65 -16.73 -8.18
CA ILE A 115 -9.50 -16.00 -9.45
C ILE A 115 -8.71 -16.76 -10.53
N GLY A 116 -8.32 -18.02 -10.25
CA GLY A 116 -7.64 -18.90 -11.20
C GLY A 116 -6.15 -18.61 -11.43
N LEU A 117 -5.51 -17.81 -10.57
CA LEU A 117 -4.06 -17.55 -10.63
C LEU A 117 -3.23 -18.58 -9.83
N LEU A 118 -3.87 -19.37 -8.98
CA LEU A 118 -3.25 -20.48 -8.26
C LEU A 118 -4.01 -21.79 -8.58
N GLU A 119 -3.34 -22.75 -9.20
CA GLU A 119 -3.97 -24.02 -9.64
C GLU A 119 -4.41 -24.89 -8.46
N THR A 120 -3.53 -25.07 -7.48
CA THR A 120 -3.77 -25.92 -6.31
C THR A 120 -3.70 -25.09 -5.04
N LEU A 121 -4.77 -25.16 -4.25
CA LEU A 121 -4.80 -24.56 -2.92
C LEU A 121 -4.17 -25.54 -1.94
N ASN A 122 -2.90 -25.31 -1.56
CA ASN A 122 -2.27 -26.00 -0.43
C ASN A 122 -2.34 -25.11 0.81
N GLU A 123 -2.85 -25.68 1.90
CA GLU A 123 -3.11 -24.99 3.17
C GLU A 123 -2.52 -25.74 4.37
N ASP A 124 -1.59 -26.67 4.12
CA ASP A 124 -0.84 -27.33 5.17
C ASP A 124 -0.02 -26.34 6.01
N GLU A 125 0.52 -26.82 7.13
CA GLU A 125 1.28 -26.00 8.07
C GLU A 125 2.49 -25.34 7.41
N GLU A 126 3.22 -26.07 6.56
CA GLU A 126 4.41 -25.58 5.88
C GLU A 126 4.07 -24.44 4.89
N ALA A 127 3.00 -24.59 4.11
CA ALA A 127 2.51 -23.56 3.20
C ALA A 127 2.05 -22.30 3.97
N ASN A 128 1.35 -22.48 5.10
CA ASN A 128 0.93 -21.35 5.93
C ASN A 128 2.13 -20.61 6.53
N ILE A 129 3.18 -21.32 6.98
CA ILE A 129 4.42 -20.71 7.48
C ILE A 129 5.14 -19.95 6.37
N ASN A 130 5.23 -20.51 5.16
CA ASN A 130 5.83 -19.82 4.01
C ASN A 130 5.09 -18.51 3.69
N PHE A 131 3.76 -18.55 3.62
CA PHE A 131 2.94 -17.38 3.36
C PHE A 131 3.07 -16.31 4.46
N LEU A 132 3.06 -16.72 5.73
CA LEU A 132 3.24 -15.81 6.87
C LEU A 132 4.63 -15.18 6.88
N LEU A 133 5.67 -15.94 6.53
CA LEU A 133 7.03 -15.42 6.44
C LEU A 133 7.16 -14.40 5.29
N GLU A 134 6.63 -14.70 4.11
CA GLU A 134 6.59 -13.76 2.99
C GLU A 134 5.83 -12.47 3.36
N THR A 135 4.67 -12.62 4.03
CA THR A 135 3.92 -11.47 4.54
C THR A 135 4.73 -10.67 5.55
N ALA A 136 5.46 -11.33 6.46
CA ALA A 136 6.28 -10.68 7.47
C ALA A 136 7.47 -9.92 6.85
N ILE A 137 8.12 -10.50 5.84
CA ILE A 137 9.20 -9.84 5.09
C ILE A 137 8.69 -8.54 4.44
N ASN A 138 7.47 -8.54 3.92
CA ASN A 138 6.90 -7.35 3.29
C ASN A 138 6.32 -6.33 4.29
N LYS A 139 5.67 -6.80 5.37
CA LYS A 139 4.89 -5.95 6.28
C LYS A 139 5.62 -5.62 7.58
N ILE A 140 6.31 -6.56 8.20
CA ILE A 140 7.01 -6.33 9.49
C ILE A 140 8.35 -5.66 9.28
N VAL A 141 9.16 -6.11 8.31
CA VAL A 141 10.50 -5.54 8.04
C VAL A 141 10.43 -4.11 7.51
N PHE A 142 9.31 -3.72 6.90
CA PHE A 142 9.10 -2.37 6.39
C PHE A 142 8.82 -1.32 7.49
N LEU A 143 8.20 -1.71 8.62
CA LEU A 143 7.91 -0.78 9.73
C LEU A 143 9.14 0.02 10.20
N PRO A 144 10.27 -0.62 10.57
CA PRO A 144 11.44 0.13 11.00
C PRO A 144 12.04 0.98 9.86
N PHE A 145 11.90 0.58 8.59
CA PHE A 145 12.31 1.42 7.46
C PHE A 145 11.52 2.72 7.42
N ALA A 146 10.18 2.62 7.47
CA ALA A 146 9.32 3.79 7.40
C ALA A 146 9.57 4.75 8.58
N PHE A 147 9.83 4.19 9.77
CA PHE A 147 10.18 4.96 10.94
C PHE A 147 11.52 5.68 10.80
N VAL A 148 12.56 5.04 10.25
CA VAL A 148 13.86 5.68 9.96
C VAL A 148 13.68 6.85 8.98
N MET A 149 12.89 6.70 7.92
CA MET A 149 12.67 7.77 6.93
C MET A 149 12.09 9.04 7.55
N ALA A 150 11.12 8.88 8.44
CA ALA A 150 10.50 9.99 9.14
C ALA A 150 11.46 10.60 10.16
N THR A 151 12.08 9.76 11.00
CA THR A 151 12.99 10.17 12.07
C THR A 151 14.19 10.93 11.54
N TRP A 152 14.83 10.44 10.47
CA TRP A 152 15.96 11.12 9.86
C TRP A 152 15.59 12.53 9.39
N ARG A 153 14.46 12.69 8.68
CA ARG A 153 14.00 14.01 8.23
C ARG A 153 13.62 14.93 9.38
N TRP A 154 12.99 14.42 10.43
CA TRP A 154 12.69 15.23 11.61
C TRP A 154 13.97 15.76 12.25
N ARG A 155 15.00 14.92 12.40
CA ARG A 155 16.32 15.33 12.91
C ARG A 155 17.02 16.35 12.01
N VAL A 156 16.81 16.29 10.69
CA VAL A 156 17.28 17.33 9.77
C VAL A 156 16.49 18.64 9.96
N PHE A 157 15.16 18.55 10.03
CA PHE A 157 14.28 19.73 10.11
C PHE A 157 14.36 20.47 11.45
N ASP A 158 14.58 19.75 12.56
CA ASP A 158 14.73 20.35 13.89
C ASP A 158 16.17 20.81 14.20
N GLY A 159 17.12 20.55 13.30
CA GLY A 159 18.52 20.93 13.43
C GLY A 159 19.37 19.98 14.28
N THR A 160 18.84 18.85 14.73
CA THR A 160 19.61 17.80 15.42
C THR A 160 20.75 17.26 14.54
N TYR A 161 20.50 17.09 13.24
CA TYR A 161 21.52 16.76 12.24
C TYR A 161 21.93 18.01 11.48
N GLY A 162 23.17 18.45 11.71
CA GLY A 162 23.82 19.45 10.87
C GLY A 162 24.10 18.88 9.47
N GLU A 163 24.30 19.76 8.49
CA GLU A 163 24.56 19.37 7.09
C GLU A 163 25.73 18.39 6.93
N ARG A 164 26.74 18.49 7.82
CA ARG A 164 27.91 17.61 7.85
C ARG A 164 27.64 16.22 8.43
N ASP A 165 26.45 15.99 8.96
CA ASP A 165 26.07 14.73 9.62
C ASP A 165 24.86 14.07 8.93
N TRP A 166 24.43 14.59 7.78
CA TRP A 166 23.23 14.11 7.10
C TRP A 166 23.38 12.67 6.62
N ASN A 167 24.52 12.31 6.01
CA ASN A 167 24.69 10.98 5.44
C ASN A 167 25.02 9.93 6.50
N CYS A 168 25.90 10.23 7.46
CA CYS A 168 26.19 9.35 8.58
C CYS A 168 24.97 9.19 9.49
N GLY A 169 24.25 10.26 9.82
CA GLY A 169 23.04 10.20 10.63
C GLY A 169 21.94 9.35 10.01
N TRP A 170 21.88 9.30 8.67
CA TRP A 170 21.02 8.36 7.95
C TRP A 170 21.43 6.90 8.18
N TRP A 171 22.71 6.58 7.95
CA TRP A 171 23.21 5.22 8.10
C TRP A 171 23.24 4.74 9.56
N ASP A 172 23.45 5.64 10.52
CA ASP A 172 23.37 5.35 11.95
C ASP A 172 21.96 4.91 12.34
N LEU A 173 20.92 5.64 11.90
CA LEU A 173 19.52 5.24 12.13
C LEU A 173 19.17 3.92 11.43
N ARG A 174 19.62 3.74 10.19
CA ARG A 174 19.44 2.49 9.43
C ARG A 174 20.08 1.30 10.16
N TYR A 175 21.27 1.49 10.73
CA TYR A 175 21.97 0.47 11.47
C TYR A 175 21.30 0.18 12.82
N GLU A 176 21.02 1.22 13.62
CA GLU A 176 20.45 1.10 14.96
C GLU A 176 19.04 0.48 14.95
N ILE A 177 18.19 0.91 14.01
CA ILE A 177 16.77 0.54 14.01
C ILE A 177 16.51 -0.68 13.11
N GLN A 178 17.18 -0.78 11.95
CA GLN A 178 16.94 -1.89 11.00
C GLN A 178 18.03 -2.97 11.02
N GLY A 179 19.20 -2.71 11.61
CA GLY A 179 20.32 -3.66 11.59
C GLY A 179 20.98 -3.82 10.22
N VAL A 180 20.88 -2.83 9.33
CA VAL A 180 21.45 -2.88 7.97
C VAL A 180 22.54 -1.84 7.77
N LYS A 181 23.49 -2.11 6.87
CA LYS A 181 24.61 -1.22 6.55
C LYS A 181 24.85 -1.15 5.03
N PRO A 182 25.51 -0.11 4.52
CA PRO A 182 25.88 -0.04 3.10
C PRO A 182 26.90 -1.13 2.74
N PRO A 183 26.93 -1.60 1.48
CA PRO A 183 27.86 -2.64 1.04
C PRO A 183 29.32 -2.15 0.92
N VAL A 184 29.51 -0.84 0.87
CA VAL A 184 30.81 -0.16 0.79
C VAL A 184 30.85 0.99 1.79
N THR A 185 32.04 1.47 2.12
CA THR A 185 32.21 2.66 2.95
C THR A 185 31.56 3.87 2.27
N ARG A 186 30.82 4.66 3.06
CA ARG A 186 30.18 5.92 2.66
C ARG A 186 30.80 7.06 3.46
N THR A 187 30.78 8.26 2.90
CA THR A 187 31.27 9.48 3.56
C THR A 187 30.23 10.60 3.46
N GLU A 188 30.52 11.78 4.00
CA GLU A 188 29.68 12.97 3.83
C GLU A 188 29.86 13.65 2.46
N GLU A 189 30.73 13.13 1.60
CA GLU A 189 30.75 13.48 0.18
C GLU A 189 29.60 12.77 -0.58
N ASP A 190 29.01 11.73 0.02
CA ASP A 190 27.81 11.06 -0.44
C ASP A 190 26.54 11.68 0.17
N PHE A 191 25.39 11.49 -0.48
CA PHE A 191 24.08 11.86 0.07
C PHE A 191 23.02 10.81 -0.29
N ASP A 192 23.07 9.69 0.43
CA ASP A 192 22.23 8.50 0.19
C ASP A 192 20.73 8.66 0.50
N PRO A 193 20.28 9.52 1.44
CA PRO A 193 18.84 9.71 1.69
C PRO A 193 18.05 10.06 0.42
N ALA A 194 18.63 10.86 -0.48
CA ALA A 194 17.99 11.29 -1.73
C ALA A 194 17.83 10.15 -2.76
N ALA A 195 18.49 9.01 -2.57
CA ALA A 195 18.26 7.83 -3.41
C ALA A 195 16.85 7.24 -3.22
N LYS A 196 16.15 7.56 -2.12
CA LYS A 196 14.75 7.21 -1.93
C LYS A 196 13.84 8.28 -2.53
N TYR A 197 13.01 7.88 -3.49
CA TYR A 197 12.06 8.73 -4.22
C TYR A 197 11.33 9.77 -3.33
N HIS A 198 10.78 9.34 -2.20
CA HIS A 198 9.98 10.18 -1.31
C HIS A 198 10.78 11.29 -0.63
N VAL A 199 12.07 11.08 -0.39
CA VAL A 199 12.97 12.12 0.11
C VAL A 199 13.22 13.14 -0.99
N ALA A 200 13.56 12.68 -2.21
CA ALA A 200 13.86 13.55 -3.34
C ALA A 200 12.69 14.46 -3.77
N ILE A 201 11.45 14.00 -3.60
CA ILE A 201 10.25 14.77 -3.97
C ILE A 201 9.52 15.40 -2.76
N ASN A 202 10.16 15.44 -1.59
CA ASN A 202 9.61 16.01 -0.36
C ASN A 202 8.21 15.47 0.01
N LYS A 203 8.03 14.14 -0.06
CA LYS A 203 6.80 13.47 0.36
C LYS A 203 6.98 12.84 1.73
N GLU A 204 6.14 13.24 2.67
CA GLU A 204 6.03 12.68 4.02
C GLU A 204 5.88 11.13 3.99
N TYR A 205 6.42 10.43 5.00
CA TYR A 205 6.63 8.97 4.99
C TYR A 205 6.18 8.25 6.29
N ILE A 206 5.93 8.99 7.38
CA ILE A 206 5.30 8.43 8.58
C ILE A 206 3.89 7.89 8.28
N LYS A 207 3.21 8.40 7.24
CA LYS A 207 1.95 7.83 6.73
C LYS A 207 2.04 6.33 6.43
N TYR A 208 3.17 5.85 5.90
CA TYR A 208 3.35 4.43 5.62
C TYR A 208 3.52 3.62 6.91
N PHE A 209 4.23 4.14 7.91
CA PHE A 209 4.35 3.49 9.21
C PHE A 209 2.96 3.32 9.86
N VAL A 210 2.17 4.40 9.87
CA VAL A 210 0.81 4.39 10.42
C VAL A 210 -0.10 3.46 9.61
N SER A 211 0.00 3.50 8.28
CA SER A 211 -0.74 2.61 7.39
C SER A 211 -0.50 1.14 7.69
N TYR A 212 0.76 0.75 7.92
CA TYR A 212 1.14 -0.64 8.21
C TYR A 212 0.61 -1.13 9.55
N ILE A 213 0.10 -0.24 10.40
CA ILE A 213 -0.61 -0.58 11.63
C ILE A 213 -2.13 -0.56 11.39
N PHE A 214 -2.65 0.48 10.75
CA PHE A 214 -4.09 0.62 10.49
C PHE A 214 -4.62 -0.44 9.54
N GLN A 215 -3.85 -0.83 8.52
CA GLN A 215 -4.31 -1.78 7.52
C GLN A 215 -4.69 -3.13 8.15
N PHE A 216 -3.99 -3.57 9.20
CA PHE A 216 -4.31 -4.80 9.94
C PHE A 216 -5.50 -4.61 10.89
N GLN A 217 -5.71 -3.42 11.44
CA GLN A 217 -6.91 -3.12 12.23
C GLN A 217 -8.15 -3.13 11.34
N PHE A 218 -8.07 -2.49 10.18
CA PHE A 218 -9.14 -2.48 9.17
C PHE A 218 -9.38 -3.89 8.65
N HIS A 219 -8.33 -4.60 8.21
CA HIS A 219 -8.45 -5.97 7.72
C HIS A 219 -9.10 -6.88 8.76
N LYS A 220 -8.64 -6.86 10.02
CA LYS A 220 -9.28 -7.62 11.10
C LYS A 220 -10.77 -7.31 11.26
N ALA A 221 -11.14 -6.03 11.25
CA ALA A 221 -12.54 -5.61 11.40
C ALA A 221 -13.41 -6.05 10.20
N LEU A 222 -12.89 -5.90 8.98
CA LEU A 222 -13.57 -6.30 7.75
C LEU A 222 -13.71 -7.82 7.66
N CYS A 223 -12.69 -8.58 8.05
CA CYS A 223 -12.74 -10.05 8.10
C CYS A 223 -13.74 -10.58 9.12
N LEU A 224 -13.91 -9.90 10.27
CA LEU A 224 -14.99 -10.22 11.23
C LEU A 224 -16.36 -10.02 10.58
N LYS A 225 -16.57 -8.89 9.89
CA LYS A 225 -17.82 -8.57 9.18
C LYS A 225 -18.09 -9.52 8.01
N ALA A 226 -17.05 -9.94 7.30
CA ALA A 226 -17.16 -10.94 6.24
C ALA A 226 -17.42 -12.36 6.77
N GLY A 227 -17.32 -12.59 8.08
CA GLY A 227 -17.40 -13.93 8.67
C GLY A 227 -16.21 -14.82 8.33
N GLU A 228 -15.10 -14.24 7.89
CA GLU A 228 -13.89 -14.90 7.41
C GLU A 228 -12.81 -15.04 8.49
N TYR A 229 -12.94 -14.29 9.59
CA TYR A 229 -12.05 -14.39 10.76
C TYR A 229 -12.85 -14.57 12.04
N ASN A 230 -12.40 -15.46 12.91
CA ASN A 230 -12.90 -15.58 14.28
C ASN A 230 -11.74 -15.97 15.22
N PRO A 231 -11.40 -15.16 16.24
CA PRO A 231 -10.28 -15.44 17.14
C PRO A 231 -10.44 -16.73 17.96
N ASN A 232 -11.66 -17.24 18.10
CA ASN A 232 -11.97 -18.46 18.84
C ASN A 232 -12.13 -19.69 17.93
N ASP A 233 -11.93 -19.55 16.61
CA ASP A 233 -12.09 -20.61 15.64
C ASP A 233 -10.79 -20.78 14.82
N PRO A 234 -10.02 -21.86 15.04
CA PRO A 234 -8.77 -22.10 14.33
C PRO A 234 -8.97 -22.35 12.83
N THR A 235 -10.19 -22.64 12.38
CA THR A 235 -10.50 -22.82 10.95
C THR A 235 -10.67 -21.48 10.22
N LYS A 236 -10.78 -20.37 10.96
CA LYS A 236 -10.92 -19.01 10.43
C LYS A 236 -9.82 -18.08 10.93
N PRO A 237 -8.53 -18.37 10.64
CA PRO A 237 -7.44 -17.51 11.05
C PRO A 237 -7.37 -16.27 10.15
N LEU A 238 -6.88 -15.15 10.70
CA LEU A 238 -6.87 -13.87 9.99
C LEU A 238 -6.06 -13.90 8.70
N HIS A 239 -4.93 -14.62 8.67
CA HIS A 239 -4.05 -14.69 7.51
C HIS A 239 -4.65 -15.42 6.29
N LYS A 240 -5.82 -16.05 6.44
CA LYS A 240 -6.56 -16.72 5.35
C LYS A 240 -7.78 -15.95 4.88
N CYS A 241 -8.04 -14.79 5.47
CA CYS A 241 -9.24 -14.01 5.21
C CYS A 241 -9.26 -13.43 3.78
N ASP A 242 -10.30 -13.75 3.03
CA ASP A 242 -10.62 -13.14 1.74
C ASP A 242 -11.97 -12.43 1.83
N ILE A 243 -11.96 -11.09 1.89
CA ILE A 243 -13.20 -10.31 1.99
C ILE A 243 -13.94 -10.18 0.65
N TYR A 244 -13.39 -10.68 -0.46
CA TYR A 244 -14.01 -10.62 -1.79
C TYR A 244 -15.46 -11.14 -1.75
N GLN A 245 -16.38 -10.40 -2.38
CA GLN A 245 -17.84 -10.65 -2.39
C GLN A 245 -18.56 -10.44 -1.04
N SER A 246 -17.91 -9.83 -0.04
CA SER A 246 -18.58 -9.42 1.21
C SER A 246 -19.09 -7.99 1.13
N THR A 247 -20.38 -7.83 0.82
CA THR A 247 -21.04 -6.52 0.85
C THR A 247 -21.13 -5.95 2.26
N GLU A 248 -21.19 -6.78 3.31
CA GLU A 248 -21.18 -6.32 4.70
C GLU A 248 -19.83 -5.68 5.07
N ALA A 249 -18.71 -6.26 4.62
CA ALA A 249 -17.40 -5.65 4.79
C ALA A 249 -17.30 -4.35 4.00
N GLY A 250 -17.71 -4.34 2.73
CA GLY A 250 -17.64 -3.14 1.91
C GLY A 250 -18.49 -1.98 2.41
N ASN A 251 -19.70 -2.24 2.90
CA ASN A 251 -20.55 -1.21 3.52
C ASN A 251 -19.95 -0.59 4.79
N ALA A 252 -18.96 -1.24 5.43
CA ALA A 252 -18.23 -0.68 6.56
C ALA A 252 -16.94 0.04 6.14
N LEU A 253 -16.44 -0.24 4.94
CA LEU A 253 -15.26 0.39 4.37
C LEU A 253 -15.60 1.68 3.60
N GLY A 254 -16.72 1.66 2.85
CA GLY A 254 -17.23 2.76 2.04
C GLY A 254 -17.99 3.82 2.82
#